data_AF-A0A1M4S146-F1
#
_entry.id   AF-A0A1M4S146-F1
#
_cell.length_a   1.000
_cell.length_b   1.000
_cell.length_c   1.000
_cell.angle_alpha   90.00
_cell.angle_beta   90.00
_cell.angle_gamma   90.00
#
_symmetry.space_group_name_H-M   'P 1'
#
loop_
_entity.id
_entity.type
_entity.pdbx_description
1 polymer ?
#
loop_
_entity_poly.entity_id
_entity_poly.type
_entity_poly.pdbx_seq_one_letter_code
_entity_poly.pdbx_strand_id
1 'polypeptide(L)'
;MQVGAPCPADVEHLDEILAIEGDSLPEGAEVVSVEPAVNFADAIPGGWGYVIEFTASDQAIRDYITDRVGYNGDYIDDDPMADPNADGAEDVDLSGVTDPWEAGFGNAHLFLERPLGRGWLVIRGGSM
;
A
#
# COMPACT_ATOMS: atom_id res chain seq x y z
N MET A 1 -6.38 5.84 17.36
CA MET A 1 -5.89 4.44 17.22
C MET A 1 -7.07 3.55 16.95
N GLN A 2 -6.96 2.67 15.96
CA GLN A 2 -7.92 1.60 15.71
C GLN A 2 -7.87 0.61 16.87
N VAL A 3 -9.02 0.04 17.25
CA VAL A 3 -9.07 -0.95 18.32
C VAL A 3 -8.50 -2.27 17.78
N GLY A 4 -7.36 -2.73 18.35
CA GLY A 4 -6.73 -3.98 17.96
C GLY A 4 -5.56 -3.87 16.98
N ALA A 5 -5.24 -2.66 16.49
CA ALA A 5 -4.03 -2.44 15.71
C ALA A 5 -2.77 -2.74 16.56
N PRO A 6 -1.75 -3.43 16.00
CA PRO A 6 -0.52 -3.77 16.72
C PRO A 6 0.24 -2.56 17.28
N CYS A 7 0.28 -1.46 16.53
CA CYS A 7 1.00 -0.24 16.88
C CYS A 7 0.28 1.01 16.33
N PRO A 8 0.72 2.22 16.71
CA PRO A 8 0.20 3.46 16.15
C PRO A 8 0.45 3.56 14.63
N ALA A 9 -0.48 4.17 13.89
CA ALA A 9 -0.28 4.49 12.48
C ALA A 9 0.46 5.84 12.37
N ASP A 10 1.78 5.81 12.45
CA ASP A 10 2.65 6.98 12.26
C ASP A 10 4.05 6.55 11.75
N VAL A 11 4.81 7.54 11.28
CA VAL A 11 6.14 7.32 10.69
C VAL A 11 7.15 6.79 11.72
N GLU A 12 6.98 7.06 13.02
CA GLU A 12 7.90 6.58 14.06
C GLU A 12 7.79 5.05 14.25
N HIS A 13 6.66 4.46 13.86
CA HIS A 13 6.39 3.02 13.96
C HIS A 13 6.44 2.30 12.60
N LEU A 14 6.91 2.96 11.53
CA LEU A 14 6.94 2.39 10.18
C LEU A 14 7.63 1.01 10.14
N ASP A 15 8.80 0.87 10.76
CA ASP A 15 9.54 -0.40 10.77
C ASP A 15 8.77 -1.51 11.49
N GLU A 16 8.04 -1.16 12.56
CA GLU A 16 7.18 -2.09 13.27
C GLU A 16 5.99 -2.51 12.40
N ILE A 17 5.37 -1.57 11.69
CA ILE A 17 4.26 -1.81 10.77
C ILE A 17 4.70 -2.76 9.65
N LEU A 18 5.79 -2.44 8.97
CA LEU A 18 6.33 -3.26 7.87
C LEU A 18 6.72 -4.66 8.34
N ALA A 19 7.23 -4.79 9.57
CA ALA A 19 7.60 -6.07 10.15
C ALA A 19 6.41 -7.01 10.43
N ILE A 20 5.16 -6.50 10.49
CA ILE A 20 3.98 -7.34 10.76
C ILE A 20 3.83 -8.43 9.71
N GLU A 21 3.91 -8.06 8.44
CA GLU A 21 3.77 -8.97 7.28
C GLU A 21 5.12 -9.27 6.61
N GLY A 22 6.22 -8.78 7.20
CA GLY A 22 7.56 -8.86 6.61
C GLY A 22 7.65 -8.13 5.27
N ASP A 23 6.95 -7.00 5.17
CA ASP A 23 6.95 -6.10 4.03
C ASP A 23 8.13 -5.13 4.06
N SER A 24 8.32 -4.46 2.94
CA SER A 24 9.29 -3.38 2.78
C SER A 24 8.74 -2.37 1.79
N LEU A 25 9.39 -1.21 1.70
CA LEU A 25 9.14 -0.23 0.63
C LEU A 25 10.20 -0.37 -0.47
N PRO A 26 9.97 0.25 -1.66
CA PRO A 26 11.00 0.36 -2.68
C PRO A 26 12.30 0.96 -2.17
N GLU A 27 13.43 0.59 -2.79
CA GLU A 27 14.74 1.12 -2.40
C GLU A 27 14.76 2.65 -2.51
N GLY A 28 15.22 3.31 -1.45
CA GLY A 28 15.29 4.77 -1.39
C GLY A 28 13.93 5.47 -1.33
N ALA A 29 12.85 4.76 -0.99
CA ALA A 29 11.54 5.36 -0.81
C ALA A 29 11.56 6.41 0.32
N GLU A 30 10.94 7.57 0.06
CA GLU A 30 10.63 8.58 1.07
C GLU A 30 9.18 8.42 1.51
N VAL A 31 8.96 8.14 2.79
CA VAL A 31 7.62 8.04 3.35
C VAL A 31 7.02 9.42 3.53
N VAL A 32 5.88 9.64 2.91
CA VAL A 32 5.12 10.90 2.95
C VAL A 32 4.21 10.92 4.17
N SER A 33 3.48 9.84 4.39
CA SER A 33 2.54 9.70 5.49
C SER A 33 2.30 8.24 5.85
N VAL A 34 1.87 8.02 7.10
CA VAL A 34 1.36 6.73 7.57
C VAL A 34 0.04 7.02 8.25
N GLU A 35 -1.04 6.47 7.72
CA GLU A 35 -2.40 6.71 8.19
C GLU A 35 -3.11 5.40 8.53
N PRO A 36 -4.08 5.41 9.46
CA PRO A 36 -4.90 4.24 9.72
C PRO A 36 -5.84 3.94 8.55
N ALA A 37 -5.99 2.66 8.18
CA ALA A 37 -6.99 2.18 7.22
C ALA A 37 -8.39 2.10 7.89
N VAL A 38 -9.01 3.26 8.09
CA VAL A 38 -10.23 3.42 8.91
C VAL A 38 -11.46 2.79 8.28
N ASN A 39 -11.61 2.84 6.96
CA ASN A 39 -12.77 2.31 6.27
C ASN A 39 -12.78 0.78 6.34
N PHE A 40 -11.62 0.14 6.13
CA PHE A 40 -11.47 -1.29 6.35
C PHE A 40 -11.77 -1.69 7.81
N ALA A 41 -11.17 -0.99 8.79
CA ALA A 41 -11.35 -1.29 10.21
C ALA A 41 -12.79 -1.12 10.70
N ASP A 42 -13.51 -0.13 10.18
CA ASP A 42 -14.93 0.08 10.51
C ASP A 42 -15.84 -0.97 9.85
N ALA A 43 -15.45 -1.50 8.68
CA ALA A 43 -16.21 -2.52 7.96
C ALA A 43 -16.04 -3.94 8.54
N ILE A 44 -14.87 -4.25 9.12
CA ILE A 44 -14.51 -5.59 9.59
C ILE A 44 -14.40 -5.62 11.12
N PRO A 45 -15.25 -6.38 11.84
CA PRO A 45 -15.14 -6.50 13.29
C PRO A 45 -13.77 -7.02 13.74
N GLY A 46 -12.99 -6.17 14.42
CA GLY A 46 -11.63 -6.48 14.85
C GLY A 46 -10.58 -6.35 13.75
N GLY A 47 -10.96 -5.82 12.59
CA GLY A 47 -10.06 -5.42 11.52
C GLY A 47 -9.22 -4.21 11.93
N TRP A 48 -8.01 -4.17 11.39
CA TRP A 48 -7.11 -3.04 11.47
C TRP A 48 -6.31 -2.93 10.17
N GLY A 49 -5.77 -1.76 9.88
CA GLY A 49 -4.83 -1.61 8.77
C GLY A 49 -4.08 -0.29 8.77
N TYR A 50 -3.13 -0.19 7.85
CA TYR A 50 -2.26 0.97 7.66
C TYR A 50 -2.20 1.32 6.19
N VAL A 51 -2.20 2.61 5.88
CA VAL A 51 -1.91 3.15 4.55
C VAL A 51 -0.60 3.91 4.66
N ILE A 52 0.42 3.46 3.93
CA ILE A 52 1.74 4.07 3.88
C ILE A 52 1.89 4.74 2.52
N GLU A 53 1.79 6.06 2.49
CA GLU A 53 2.09 6.83 1.27
C GLU A 53 3.59 7.05 1.17
N PHE A 54 4.14 6.78 -0.01
CA PHE A 54 5.56 6.96 -0.26
C PHE A 54 5.81 7.54 -1.65
N THR A 55 7.00 8.08 -1.83
CA THR A 55 7.58 8.39 -3.13
C THR A 55 8.85 7.59 -3.34
N ALA A 56 9.14 7.23 -4.58
CA ALA A 56 10.35 6.52 -4.95
C ALA A 56 10.67 6.76 -6.44
N SER A 57 11.88 6.40 -6.86
CA SER A 57 12.22 6.48 -8.29
C SER A 57 11.45 5.44 -9.10
N ASP A 58 11.16 5.75 -10.37
CA ASP A 58 10.49 4.83 -11.32
C ASP A 58 11.16 3.45 -11.33
N GLN A 59 12.49 3.39 -11.48
CA GLN A 59 13.21 2.11 -11.47
C GLN A 59 13.08 1.35 -10.14
N ALA A 60 13.19 2.05 -9.00
CA ALA A 60 13.05 1.39 -7.70
C ALA A 60 11.65 0.78 -7.50
N ILE A 61 10.60 1.43 -8.04
CA ILE A 61 9.24 0.89 -8.01
C ILE A 61 9.14 -0.35 -8.90
N ARG A 62 9.69 -0.32 -10.11
CA ARG A 62 9.69 -1.48 -11.04
C ARG A 62 10.44 -2.68 -10.46
N ASP A 63 11.59 -2.44 -9.84
CA ASP A 63 12.39 -3.46 -9.18
C ASP A 63 11.60 -4.06 -7.99
N TYR A 64 10.99 -3.20 -7.18
CA TYR A 64 10.14 -3.63 -6.06
C TYR A 64 8.96 -4.48 -6.51
N ILE A 65 8.25 -4.09 -7.57
CA ILE A 65 7.15 -4.88 -8.14
C ILE A 65 7.66 -6.27 -8.57
N THR A 66 8.80 -6.31 -9.24
CA THR A 66 9.42 -7.54 -9.75
C THR A 66 9.83 -8.50 -8.64
N ASP A 67 10.47 -7.96 -7.60
CA ASP A 67 11.04 -8.78 -6.53
C ASP A 67 10.03 -9.13 -5.44
N ARG A 68 9.12 -8.22 -5.09
CA ARG A 68 8.21 -8.36 -3.94
C ARG A 68 6.80 -8.77 -4.35
N VAL A 69 6.24 -8.12 -5.36
CA VAL A 69 4.83 -8.31 -5.75
C VAL A 69 4.66 -9.48 -6.72
N GLY A 70 5.71 -9.81 -7.48
CA GLY A 70 5.74 -10.96 -8.39
C GLY A 70 5.17 -10.68 -9.79
N TYR A 71 4.98 -9.41 -10.14
CA TYR A 71 4.65 -8.94 -11.49
C TYR A 71 5.91 -8.43 -12.17
N ASN A 72 5.97 -8.40 -13.51
CA ASN A 72 7.11 -7.78 -14.17
C ASN A 72 6.89 -6.25 -14.23
N GLY A 73 7.68 -5.49 -13.47
CA GLY A 73 7.60 -4.03 -13.39
C GLY A 73 7.85 -3.30 -14.72
N ASP A 74 8.47 -3.95 -15.71
CA ASP A 74 8.69 -3.34 -17.03
C ASP A 74 7.38 -3.18 -17.83
N TYR A 75 6.34 -3.95 -17.51
CA TYR A 75 5.06 -3.94 -18.24
C TYR A 75 3.94 -3.15 -17.55
N ILE A 76 4.20 -2.56 -16.38
CA ILE A 76 3.18 -1.86 -15.60
C ILE A 76 2.52 -0.69 -16.36
N ASP A 77 3.21 -0.05 -17.30
CA ASP A 77 2.64 1.05 -18.08
C ASP A 77 1.56 0.57 -19.08
N ASP A 78 1.61 -0.71 -19.47
CA ASP A 78 0.64 -1.33 -20.38
C ASP A 78 -0.53 -2.00 -19.64
N ASP A 79 -0.44 -2.12 -18.31
CA ASP A 79 -1.45 -2.75 -17.47
C ASP A 79 -2.74 -1.91 -17.37
N PRO A 80 -3.90 -2.54 -17.11
CA PRO A 80 -5.15 -1.82 -16.90
C PRO A 80 -5.07 -0.86 -15.71
N MET A 81 -6.05 0.05 -15.63
CA MET A 81 -6.23 0.88 -14.44
C MET A 81 -6.73 0.03 -13.27
N ALA A 82 -6.35 0.42 -12.05
CA ALA A 82 -6.85 -0.16 -10.82
C ALA A 82 -8.38 -0.15 -10.78
N ASP A 83 -8.98 -1.24 -10.30
CA ASP A 83 -10.42 -1.26 -9.99
C ASP A 83 -10.64 -0.37 -8.76
N PRO A 84 -11.52 0.65 -8.82
CA PRO A 84 -11.83 1.47 -7.65
C PRO A 84 -12.51 0.68 -6.51
N ASN A 85 -12.96 -0.55 -6.77
CA ASN A 85 -13.50 -1.47 -5.77
C ASN A 85 -12.50 -2.57 -5.39
N ALA A 86 -11.23 -2.45 -5.80
CA ALA A 86 -10.18 -3.35 -5.35
C ALA A 86 -10.02 -3.25 -3.82
N ASP A 87 -9.67 -4.37 -3.22
CA ASP A 87 -9.35 -4.47 -1.81
C ASP A 87 -8.28 -3.44 -1.40
N GLY A 88 -8.53 -2.69 -0.33
CA GLY A 88 -7.64 -1.63 0.15
C GLY A 88 -7.85 -0.28 -0.55
N ALA A 89 -8.58 -0.22 -1.66
CA ALA A 89 -8.92 1.04 -2.32
C ALA A 89 -9.91 1.88 -1.50
N GLU A 90 -10.66 1.26 -0.57
CA GLU A 90 -11.56 1.96 0.34
C GLU A 90 -10.86 2.98 1.25
N ASP A 91 -9.54 2.84 1.46
CA ASP A 91 -8.72 3.71 2.30
C ASP A 91 -7.71 4.56 1.52
N VAL A 92 -7.69 4.46 0.19
CA VAL A 92 -6.82 5.26 -0.69
C VAL A 92 -7.67 6.17 -1.57
N ASP A 93 -7.45 7.49 -1.51
CA ASP A 93 -8.12 8.43 -2.41
C ASP A 93 -7.53 8.37 -3.83
N LEU A 94 -8.06 7.45 -4.64
CA LEU A 94 -7.68 7.30 -6.04
C LEU A 94 -8.26 8.38 -6.97
N SER A 95 -9.15 9.26 -6.48
CA SER A 95 -9.81 10.25 -7.34
C SER A 95 -8.86 11.32 -7.89
N GLY A 96 -7.75 11.55 -7.17
CA GLY A 96 -6.66 12.44 -7.57
C GLY A 96 -5.43 11.73 -8.15
N VAL A 97 -5.52 10.42 -8.40
CA VAL A 97 -4.40 9.60 -8.88
C VAL A 97 -4.49 9.43 -10.39
N THR A 98 -3.40 9.74 -11.08
CA THR A 98 -3.32 9.57 -12.54
C THR A 98 -3.05 8.10 -12.89
N ASP A 99 -3.85 7.54 -13.79
CA ASP A 99 -3.72 6.17 -14.31
C ASP A 99 -3.36 5.14 -13.22
N PRO A 100 -4.17 5.01 -12.16
CA PRO A 100 -3.80 4.19 -11.00
C PRO A 100 -3.55 2.75 -11.41
N TRP A 101 -2.58 2.10 -10.79
CA TRP A 101 -2.34 0.66 -10.90
C TRP A 101 -2.43 0.03 -9.51
N GLU A 102 -2.88 -1.21 -9.43
CA GLU A 102 -2.95 -1.95 -8.17
C GLU A 102 -2.45 -3.39 -8.30
N ALA A 103 -1.91 -3.91 -7.20
CA ALA A 103 -1.75 -5.35 -7.01
C ALA A 103 -1.79 -5.73 -5.53
N GLY A 104 -2.54 -6.79 -5.22
CA GLY A 104 -2.52 -7.46 -3.93
C GLY A 104 -1.40 -8.51 -3.82
N PHE A 105 -0.75 -8.59 -2.66
CA PHE A 105 0.25 -9.61 -2.33
C PHE A 105 0.28 -9.86 -0.81
N GLY A 106 0.11 -11.12 -0.40
CA GLY A 106 -0.03 -11.45 1.02
C GLY A 106 -1.26 -10.75 1.62
N ASN A 107 -1.08 -10.06 2.75
CA ASN A 107 -2.10 -9.21 3.38
C ASN A 107 -1.94 -7.72 3.01
N ALA A 108 -1.10 -7.41 2.01
CA ALA A 108 -0.85 -6.06 1.55
C ALA A 108 -1.43 -5.82 0.15
N HIS A 109 -1.79 -4.58 -0.13
CA HIS A 109 -2.12 -4.09 -1.47
C HIS A 109 -1.24 -2.89 -1.80
N LEU A 110 -0.66 -2.90 -2.98
CA LEU A 110 0.11 -1.79 -3.51
C LEU A 110 -0.73 -1.03 -4.54
N PHE A 111 -0.86 0.27 -4.36
CA PHE A 111 -1.42 1.19 -5.33
C PHE A 111 -0.32 2.12 -5.83
N LEU A 112 -0.27 2.39 -7.13
CA LEU A 112 0.73 3.24 -7.76
C LEU A 112 0.07 4.25 -8.68
N GLU A 113 0.61 5.47 -8.66
CA GLU A 113 0.31 6.47 -9.69
C GLU A 113 1.20 6.26 -10.92
N ARG A 114 0.65 6.42 -12.13
CA ARG A 114 1.43 6.44 -13.37
C ARG A 114 1.42 7.83 -14.01
N PRO A 115 2.57 8.33 -14.50
CA PRO A 115 3.91 7.73 -14.47
C PRO A 115 4.45 7.55 -13.04
N LEU A 116 5.29 6.52 -12.85
CA LEU A 116 5.70 6.08 -11.52
C LEU A 116 6.50 7.16 -10.77
N GLY A 117 6.21 7.25 -9.47
CA GLY A 117 6.89 8.19 -8.57
C GLY A 117 6.24 8.27 -7.19
N ARG A 118 4.95 7.94 -7.09
CA ARG A 118 4.16 7.94 -5.87
C ARG A 118 3.37 6.65 -5.75
N GLY A 119 3.21 6.15 -4.52
CA GLY A 119 2.47 4.94 -4.24
C GLY A 119 1.93 4.87 -2.82
N TRP A 120 1.05 3.90 -2.60
CA TRP A 120 0.44 3.59 -1.32
C TRP A 120 0.56 2.10 -1.06
N LEU A 121 1.18 1.73 0.06
CA LEU A 121 1.18 0.36 0.55
C LEU A 121 0.12 0.25 1.65
N VAL A 122 -0.89 -0.57 1.41
CA VAL A 122 -2.00 -0.82 2.33
C VAL A 122 -1.81 -2.17 2.98
N ILE A 123 -1.50 -2.20 4.28
CA ILE A 123 -1.34 -3.45 5.07
C ILE A 123 -2.58 -3.63 5.92
N ARG A 124 -3.24 -4.78 5.82
CA ARG A 124 -4.49 -5.07 6.54
C ARG A 124 -4.34 -6.33 7.39
N GLY A 125 -5.06 -6.39 8.49
CA GLY A 125 -5.09 -7.58 9.33
C GLY A 125 -6.30 -7.60 10.26
N GLY A 126 -6.38 -8.68 11.05
CA GLY A 126 -7.55 -8.98 11.87
C GLY A 126 -8.29 -10.22 11.37
N SER A 127 -8.93 -10.91 12.30
CA SER A 127 -9.58 -12.20 12.04
C SER A 127 -10.91 -12.01 11.32
N MET A 128 -11.17 -12.81 10.29
CA MET A 128 -12.53 -13.32 10.02
C MET A 128 -12.86 -14.46 10.98
#